data_AF-A0A2E4N4A2-F1
#
_entry.id   AF-A0A2E4N4A2-F1
#
_cell.length_a   1.000
_cell.length_b   1.000
_cell.length_c   1.000
_cell.angle_alpha   90.00
_cell.angle_beta   90.00
_cell.angle_gamma   90.00
#
_symmetry.space_group_name_H-M   'P 1'
#
loop_
_entity.id
_entity.type
_entity.pdbx_description
1 polymer ?
#
loop_
_entity_poly.entity_id
_entity_poly.type
_entity_poly.pdbx_seq_one_letter_code
_entity_poly.pdbx_strand_id
1 'polypeptide(L)'
;MKNMIENGSSVIMVNSVCGCAAANARPGVISSLNNEKTPNNLFTVFAGVDREATDSARELMFPFPPSSPCIALFKDGELVHMLERHHIEGRDASLISENLKQAYDEFC
;
A
#
# COMPACT_ATOMS: atom_id res chain seq x y z
N MET A 1 12.00 7.74 -5.31
CA MET A 1 11.23 6.61 -4.75
C MET A 1 11.66 5.26 -5.33
N LYS A 2 11.89 5.15 -6.64
CA LYS A 2 12.35 3.92 -7.32
C LYS A 2 13.52 3.19 -6.62
N ASN A 3 14.66 3.85 -6.40
CA ASN A 3 15.82 3.23 -5.76
C ASN A 3 15.56 2.71 -4.33
N MET A 4 14.52 3.20 -3.66
CA MET A 4 14.17 2.79 -2.29
C MET A 4 13.42 1.45 -2.26
N ILE A 5 12.86 1.03 -3.39
CA ILE A 5 12.07 -0.22 -3.51
C ILE A 5 12.80 -1.31 -4.32
N GLU A 6 13.99 -1.03 -4.83
CA GLU A 6 14.75 -1.92 -5.73
C GLU A 6 15.26 -3.21 -5.07
N ASN A 7 15.36 -3.26 -3.73
CA ASN A 7 15.88 -4.43 -3.03
C ASN A 7 14.90 -4.87 -1.94
N GLY A 8 14.52 -6.15 -1.99
CA GLY A 8 13.60 -6.76 -1.04
C GLY A 8 12.14 -6.41 -1.32
N SER A 9 11.28 -6.64 -0.35
CA SER A 9 9.85 -6.32 -0.46
C SER A 9 9.53 -4.98 0.20
N SER A 10 8.70 -4.18 -0.46
CA SER A 10 8.33 -2.84 0.02
C SER A 10 6.84 -2.62 -0.10
N VAL A 11 6.18 -2.19 0.97
CA VAL A 11 4.78 -1.74 0.89
C VAL A 11 4.73 -0.21 0.87
N ILE A 12 3.96 0.36 -0.05
CA ILE A 12 3.70 1.79 -0.14
C ILE A 12 2.20 2.03 0.08
N MET A 13 1.85 2.78 1.11
CA MET A 13 0.49 3.26 1.34
C MET A 13 0.35 4.71 0.88
N VAL A 14 -0.49 4.97 -0.12
CA VAL A 14 -0.98 6.32 -0.44
C VAL A 14 -2.12 6.63 0.52
N ASN A 15 -1.81 7.38 1.57
CA ASN A 15 -2.73 7.79 2.61
C ASN A 15 -3.60 8.97 2.14
N SER A 16 -4.69 9.25 2.89
CA SER A 16 -5.63 10.33 2.59
C SER A 16 -6.33 10.82 3.85
N VAL A 17 -6.94 11.99 3.79
CA VAL A 17 -7.82 12.52 4.85
C VAL A 17 -9.20 11.86 4.89
N CYS A 18 -9.56 11.01 3.91
CA CYS A 18 -10.90 10.39 3.89
C CYS A 18 -11.15 9.49 5.11
N GLY A 19 -12.43 9.36 5.50
CA GLY A 19 -12.85 8.43 6.55
C GLY A 19 -12.45 6.97 6.26
N CYS A 20 -12.48 6.56 4.98
CA CYS A 20 -12.00 5.25 4.52
C CYS A 20 -10.54 4.95 4.89
N ALA A 21 -9.67 5.96 4.83
CA ALA A 21 -8.26 5.82 5.18
C ALA A 21 -8.07 5.70 6.69
N ALA A 22 -8.90 6.40 7.48
CA ALA A 22 -8.90 6.33 8.94
C ALA A 22 -9.43 5.00 9.47
N ALA A 23 -10.59 4.57 8.99
CA ALA A 23 -11.30 3.42 9.53
C ALA A 23 -10.74 2.08 9.00
N ASN A 24 -10.34 2.02 7.73
CA ASN A 24 -10.12 0.74 7.06
C ASN A 24 -8.68 0.58 6.58
N ALA A 25 -8.18 1.51 5.76
CA ALA A 25 -6.87 1.35 5.10
C ALA A 25 -5.71 1.32 6.09
N ARG A 26 -5.60 2.33 6.98
CA ARG A 26 -4.51 2.41 7.96
C ARG A 26 -4.53 1.24 8.95
N PRO A 27 -5.68 0.91 9.58
CA PRO A 27 -5.73 -0.24 10.49
C PRO A 27 -5.46 -1.57 9.77
N GLY A 28 -5.92 -1.71 8.51
CA GLY A 28 -5.67 -2.89 7.69
C GLY A 28 -4.18 -3.10 7.40
N VAL A 29 -3.47 -2.06 6.97
CA VAL A 29 -2.01 -2.12 6.77
C VAL A 29 -1.29 -2.43 8.08
N ILE A 30 -1.60 -1.72 9.17
CA ILE A 30 -0.95 -1.96 10.48
C ILE A 30 -1.17 -3.40 10.95
N SER A 31 -2.39 -3.91 10.85
CA SER A 31 -2.73 -5.29 11.23
C SER A 31 -2.02 -6.32 10.34
N SER A 32 -1.83 -6.02 9.04
CA SER A 32 -1.16 -6.92 8.10
C SER A 32 0.31 -7.17 8.46
N LEU A 33 0.96 -6.22 9.15
CA LEU A 33 2.34 -6.34 9.60
C LEU A 33 2.51 -7.32 10.78
N ASN A 34 1.41 -7.74 11.42
CA ASN A 34 1.44 -8.85 12.36
C ASN A 34 1.24 -10.17 11.61
N ASN A 35 2.22 -10.52 10.78
CA ASN A 35 2.28 -11.73 9.96
C ASN A 35 3.66 -12.38 10.08
N GLU A 36 3.77 -13.67 9.77
CA GLU A 36 5.07 -14.36 9.79
C GLU A 36 6.03 -13.76 8.76
N LYS A 37 5.53 -13.50 7.55
CA LYS A 37 6.24 -12.80 6.49
C LYS A 37 5.76 -11.35 6.39
N THR A 38 6.71 -10.41 6.35
CA THR A 38 6.41 -8.97 6.25
C THR A 38 7.36 -8.26 5.29
N PRO A 39 6.94 -7.12 4.71
CA PRO A 39 7.80 -6.33 3.84
C PRO A 39 9.03 -5.79 4.59
N ASN A 40 10.18 -5.75 3.91
CA ASN A 40 11.39 -5.15 4.47
C ASN A 40 11.26 -3.65 4.67
N ASN A 41 10.59 -2.98 3.74
CA ASN A 41 10.43 -1.53 3.74
C ASN A 41 8.97 -1.13 3.82
N LEU A 42 8.67 -0.16 4.69
CA LEU A 42 7.34 0.40 4.87
C LEU A 42 7.36 1.88 4.50
N PHE A 43 6.59 2.27 3.51
CA PHE A 43 6.52 3.65 3.04
C PHE A 43 5.08 4.17 3.08
N THR A 44 4.95 5.47 3.31
CA THR A 44 3.67 6.16 3.20
C THR A 44 3.86 7.53 2.56
N VAL A 45 2.88 7.93 1.77
CA VAL A 45 2.77 9.28 1.21
C VAL A 45 1.37 9.79 1.46
N PHE A 46 1.18 11.10 1.58
CA PHE A 46 -0.10 11.65 1.97
C PHE A 46 -0.73 12.44 0.83
N ALA A 47 -1.74 11.84 0.18
CA ALA A 47 -2.46 12.48 -0.92
C ALA A 47 -3.21 13.74 -0.44
N GLY A 48 -2.93 14.86 -1.11
CA GLY A 48 -3.49 16.18 -0.77
C GLY A 48 -2.65 16.99 0.23
N VAL A 49 -1.58 16.42 0.78
CA VAL A 49 -0.62 17.13 1.63
C VAL A 49 0.75 17.18 0.95
N ASP A 50 1.32 16.03 0.62
CA ASP A 50 2.65 15.93 0.00
C ASP A 50 2.53 15.56 -1.48
N ARG A 51 2.30 16.56 -2.34
CA ARG A 51 2.01 16.34 -3.77
C ARG A 51 3.15 15.63 -4.50
N GLU A 52 4.37 16.12 -4.38
CA GLU A 52 5.53 15.58 -5.10
C GLU A 52 5.82 14.12 -4.72
N ALA A 53 5.76 13.81 -3.42
CA ALA A 53 5.93 12.45 -2.92
C ALA A 53 4.80 11.52 -3.39
N THR A 54 3.56 12.01 -3.38
CA THR A 54 2.39 11.26 -3.85
C THR A 54 2.46 10.98 -5.35
N ASP A 55 2.87 11.95 -6.16
CA ASP A 55 2.97 11.79 -7.62
C ASP A 55 4.10 10.81 -7.97
N SER A 56 5.25 10.91 -7.28
CA SER A 56 6.36 9.94 -7.41
C SER A 56 5.92 8.51 -7.05
N ALA A 57 5.05 8.35 -6.04
CA ALA A 57 4.51 7.04 -5.68
C ALA A 57 3.55 6.50 -6.76
N ARG A 58 2.71 7.37 -7.33
CA ARG A 58 1.74 7.00 -8.37
C ARG A 58 2.40 6.57 -9.67
N GLU A 59 3.53 7.18 -10.04
CA GLU A 59 4.31 6.76 -11.21
C GLU A 59 4.77 5.29 -11.11
N LEU A 60 5.08 4.82 -9.89
CA LEU A 60 5.44 3.42 -9.64
C LEU A 60 4.25 2.46 -9.72
N MET A 61 3.02 2.97 -9.67
CA MET A 61 1.78 2.18 -9.62
C MET A 61 1.10 2.07 -11.00
N PHE A 62 1.78 2.42 -12.09
CA PHE A 62 1.23 2.24 -13.45
C PHE A 62 1.01 0.75 -13.77
N PRO A 63 -0.09 0.35 -14.45
CA PRO A 63 -1.12 1.18 -15.11
C PRO A 63 -2.34 1.51 -14.23
N PHE A 64 -2.27 1.30 -12.91
CA PHE A 64 -3.44 1.51 -12.05
C PHE A 64 -3.79 3.01 -11.96
N PRO A 65 -5.09 3.36 -12.07
CA PRO A 65 -5.51 4.75 -12.01
C PRO A 65 -5.20 5.35 -10.63
N PRO A 66 -4.74 6.62 -10.57
CA PRO A 66 -4.49 7.28 -9.30
C PRO A 66 -5.72 7.30 -8.40
N SER A 67 -5.61 6.72 -7.21
CA SER A 67 -6.67 6.75 -6.19
C SER A 67 -6.07 6.96 -4.80
N SER A 68 -6.93 7.30 -3.83
CA SER A 68 -6.52 7.38 -2.42
C SER A 68 -7.73 7.08 -1.51
N PRO A 69 -7.57 6.26 -0.46
CA PRO A 69 -6.37 5.50 -0.14
C PRO A 69 -6.15 4.36 -1.14
N CYS A 70 -4.89 4.00 -1.37
CA CYS A 70 -4.49 2.77 -2.06
C CYS A 70 -3.18 2.24 -1.47
N ILE A 71 -2.92 0.94 -1.66
CA ILE A 71 -1.77 0.25 -1.07
C ILE A 71 -1.12 -0.63 -2.14
N ALA A 72 0.18 -0.50 -2.32
CA ALA A 72 0.97 -1.24 -3.30
C ALA A 72 2.05 -2.05 -2.60
N LEU A 73 2.27 -3.30 -3.03
CA LEU A 73 3.41 -4.12 -2.63
C LEU A 73 4.35 -4.26 -3.83
N PHE A 74 5.63 -4.05 -3.57
CA PHE A 74 6.70 -4.21 -4.52
C PHE A 74 7.65 -5.32 -4.08
N LYS A 75 8.23 -6.04 -5.03
CA LYS A 75 9.34 -6.96 -4.85
C LYS A 75 10.44 -6.60 -5.83
N ASP A 76 11.62 -6.27 -5.32
CA ASP A 76 12.81 -5.95 -6.12
C ASP A 76 12.52 -4.91 -7.23
N GLY A 77 11.76 -3.88 -6.88
CA GLY A 77 11.36 -2.78 -7.77
C GLY A 77 10.12 -3.04 -8.63
N GLU A 78 9.59 -4.27 -8.66
CA GLU A 78 8.40 -4.63 -9.46
C GLU A 78 7.13 -4.57 -8.62
N LEU A 79 6.05 -4.01 -9.19
CA LEU A 79 4.73 -3.98 -8.55
C LEU A 79 4.10 -5.39 -8.64
N VAL A 80 3.99 -6.06 -7.49
CA VAL A 80 3.50 -7.45 -7.42
C VAL A 80 2.08 -7.57 -6.86
N HIS A 81 1.62 -6.58 -6.09
CA HIS A 81 0.25 -6.55 -5.58
C HIS A 81 -0.25 -5.12 -5.40
N MET A 82 -1.55 -4.90 -5.64
CA MET A 82 -2.17 -3.58 -5.57
C MET A 82 -3.59 -3.64 -5.01
N LEU A 83 -3.87 -2.83 -3.99
CA LEU A 83 -5.18 -2.55 -3.45
C LEU A 83 -5.60 -1.13 -3.80
N GLU A 84 -6.42 -1.01 -4.84
CA GLU A 84 -7.06 0.24 -5.23
C GLU A 84 -8.16 0.67 -4.23
N ARG A 85 -8.56 1.94 -4.29
CA ARG A 85 -9.60 2.50 -3.41
C ARG A 85 -10.88 1.64 -3.35
N HIS A 86 -11.35 1.11 -4.48
CA HIS A 86 -12.59 0.31 -4.51
C HIS A 86 -12.46 -1.04 -3.79
N HIS A 87 -11.24 -1.52 -3.55
CA HIS A 87 -10.97 -2.68 -2.70
C HIS A 87 -10.92 -2.31 -1.21
N ILE A 88 -10.87 -1.03 -0.86
CA ILE A 88 -10.73 -0.53 0.52
C ILE A 88 -12.03 0.12 1.01
N GLU A 89 -12.68 0.89 0.14
CA GLU A 89 -13.92 1.60 0.44
C GLU A 89 -15.05 0.59 0.70
N GLY A 90 -15.69 0.73 1.86
CA GLY A 90 -16.76 -0.18 2.30
C GLY A 90 -16.30 -1.56 2.77
N ARG A 91 -14.98 -1.82 2.86
CA ARG A 91 -14.43 -3.08 3.40
C ARG A 91 -13.87 -2.91 4.79
N ASP A 92 -14.03 -3.92 5.63
CA ASP A 92 -13.44 -3.94 6.96
C ASP A 92 -11.92 -4.03 6.92
N ALA A 93 -11.28 -3.44 7.93
CA ALA A 93 -9.83 -3.46 8.08
C ALA A 93 -9.25 -4.89 8.14
N SER A 94 -9.98 -5.85 8.70
CA SER A 94 -9.59 -7.27 8.75
C SER A 94 -9.45 -7.88 7.37
N LEU A 95 -10.39 -7.61 6.46
CA LEU A 95 -10.32 -8.11 5.08
C LEU A 95 -9.15 -7.51 4.31
N ILE A 96 -8.87 -6.22 4.53
CA ILE A 96 -7.68 -5.55 3.95
C ILE A 96 -6.40 -6.19 4.51
N SER A 97 -6.36 -6.44 5.82
CA SER A 97 -5.23 -7.08 6.49
C SER A 97 -4.97 -8.49 5.94
N GLU A 98 -6.01 -9.33 5.86
CA GLU A 98 -5.90 -10.69 5.31
C GLU A 98 -5.42 -10.70 3.86
N ASN A 99 -5.94 -9.80 3.03
CA ASN A 99 -5.51 -9.69 1.64
C ASN A 99 -4.02 -9.30 1.53
N LEU A 100 -3.56 -8.36 2.35
CA LEU A 100 -2.15 -7.98 2.39
C LEU A 100 -1.26 -9.10 2.93
N LYS A 101 -1.70 -9.83 3.96
CA LYS A 101 -0.96 -10.97 4.51
C LYS A 101 -0.75 -12.05 3.46
N GLN A 102 -1.79 -12.38 2.68
CA GLN A 102 -1.66 -13.33 1.57
C GLN A 102 -0.62 -12.87 0.55
N ALA A 103 -0.63 -11.58 0.19
CA ALA A 103 0.39 -11.02 -0.71
C ALA A 103 1.80 -11.07 -0.08
N TYR A 104 1.93 -10.82 1.23
CA TYR A 104 3.21 -10.94 1.91
C TYR A 104 3.72 -12.38 1.95
N ASP A 105 2.83 -13.36 2.15
CA ASP A 105 3.21 -14.77 2.18
C ASP A 105 3.80 -15.23 0.84
N GLU A 106 3.27 -14.69 -0.26
CA GLU A 106 3.73 -14.98 -1.62
C GLU A 106 5.02 -14.24 -2.00
N PHE A 107 5.13 -12.94 -1.67
CA PHE A 107 6.19 -12.08 -2.24
C PHE A 107 7.28 -11.65 -1.25
N CYS A 108 7.10 -11.85 0.06
CA CYS A 108 8.09 -11.49 1.08
C CYS A 108 8.98 -12.69 1.46
#